data_AF-A0A950KUS7-F1
#
_entry.id   AF-A0A950KUS7-F1
#
_cell.length_a   1.000
_cell.length_b   1.000
_cell.length_c   1.000
_cell.angle_alpha   90.00
_cell.angle_beta   90.00
_cell.angle_gamma   90.00
#
_symmetry.space_group_name_H-M   'P 1'
#
loop_
_entity.id
_entity.type
_entity.pdbx_description
1 polymer ?
#
loop_
_entity_poly.entity_id
_entity_poly.type
_entity_poly.pdbx_seq_one_letter_code
_entity_poly.pdbx_strand_id
1 'polypeptide(L)'
;AGYLWVHLKRDRQGYLPRVKGYVNHAFLDEAWRGKGLMKLMLAPAYEWFRSKGITVVTLTVLHRNWLGSTAWYKHGFEDFSHERRIEIGPQAPKA
;
A
#
# COMPACT_ATOMS: atom_id res chain seq x y z
N ALA A 1 16.29 -11.96 0.73
CA ALA A 1 14.99 -12.53 1.19
C ALA A 1 13.85 -11.54 0.88
N GLY A 2 12.59 -11.97 0.94
CA GLY A 2 11.46 -11.09 0.68
C GLY A 2 10.18 -11.60 1.33
N TYR A 3 9.23 -10.70 1.56
CA TYR A 3 7.93 -11.04 2.12
C TYR A 3 6.85 -10.06 1.65
N LEU A 4 5.62 -10.53 1.70
CA LEU A 4 4.41 -9.76 1.47
C LEU A 4 3.45 -10.05 2.62
N TRP A 5 3.00 -9.00 3.32
CA TRP A 5 2.01 -9.09 4.37
C TRP A 5 0.75 -8.33 3.99
N VAL A 6 -0.36 -9.06 3.97
CA VAL A 6 -1.69 -8.54 3.63
C VAL A 6 -2.69 -8.82 4.74
N HIS A 7 -3.74 -8.02 4.81
CA HIS A 7 -4.88 -8.24 5.71
C HIS A 7 -6.18 -7.63 5.16
N LEU A 8 -7.30 -7.96 5.81
CA LEU A 8 -8.58 -7.29 5.57
C LEU A 8 -8.68 -6.04 6.43
N LYS A 9 -9.00 -4.90 5.83
CA LYS A 9 -9.15 -3.61 6.51
C LYS A 9 -10.59 -3.14 6.39
N ARG A 10 -11.18 -2.73 7.51
CA ARG A 10 -12.49 -2.08 7.50
C ARG A 10 -12.34 -0.62 7.07
N ASP A 11 -13.11 -0.22 6.08
CA ASP A 11 -13.28 1.18 5.72
C ASP A 11 -14.39 1.80 6.56
N ARG A 12 -14.11 2.95 7.18
CA ARG A 12 -15.07 3.67 8.02
C ARG A 12 -15.60 4.95 7.38
N GLN A 13 -15.03 5.36 6.24
CA GLN A 13 -15.33 6.64 5.61
C GLN A 13 -16.42 6.50 4.54
N GLY A 14 -16.60 5.28 3.99
CA GLY A 14 -17.70 4.98 3.06
C GLY A 14 -17.37 5.22 1.58
N TYR A 15 -16.18 5.73 1.28
CA TYR A 15 -15.71 5.90 -0.10
C TYR A 15 -15.37 4.58 -0.81
N LEU A 16 -15.14 3.52 -0.04
CA LEU A 16 -14.79 2.19 -0.51
C LEU A 16 -15.70 1.15 0.14
N PRO A 17 -15.76 -0.09 -0.39
CA PRO A 17 -16.45 -1.18 0.28
C PRO A 17 -16.06 -1.29 1.75
N ARG A 18 -17.04 -1.61 2.60
CA ARG A 18 -16.90 -1.66 4.06
C ARG A 18 -15.72 -2.52 4.53
N VAL A 19 -15.37 -3.55 3.78
CA VAL A 19 -14.15 -4.34 3.96
C VAL A 19 -13.40 -4.36 2.64
N LYS A 20 -12.10 -4.06 2.70
CA LYS A 20 -11.18 -4.06 1.56
C LYS A 20 -9.91 -4.85 1.89
N GLY A 21 -9.20 -5.29 0.86
CA GLY A 21 -7.86 -5.83 1.00
C GLY A 21 -6.86 -4.71 1.27
N TYR A 22 -5.84 -5.00 2.06
CA TYR A 22 -4.77 -4.06 2.33
C TYR A 22 -3.41 -4.75 2.25
N VAL A 23 -2.52 -4.21 1.43
CA VAL A 23 -1.09 -4.57 1.47
C VAL A 23 -0.45 -3.71 2.55
N ASN A 24 -0.11 -4.35 3.68
CA ASN A 24 0.46 -3.67 4.83
C ASN A 24 1.95 -3.44 4.61
N HIS A 25 2.69 -4.52 4.36
CA HIS A 25 4.12 -4.46 4.08
C HIS A 25 4.44 -5.31 2.86
N ALA A 26 5.35 -4.81 2.03
CA ALA A 26 5.93 -5.54 0.94
C ALA A 26 7.42 -5.22 0.89
N PHE A 27 8.26 -6.24 0.99
CA PHE A 27 9.70 -6.08 1.03
C PHE A 27 10.37 -7.11 0.14
N LEU A 28 11.33 -6.64 -0.63
CA LEU A 28 12.30 -7.46 -1.35
C LEU A 28 13.68 -6.88 -1.11
N ASP A 29 14.59 -7.74 -0.69
CA ASP A 29 16.02 -7.50 -0.70
C ASP A 29 16.49 -7.09 -2.11
N GLU A 30 17.45 -6.18 -2.17
CA GLU A 30 17.91 -5.55 -3.42
C GLU A 30 18.39 -6.54 -4.47
N ALA A 31 19.10 -7.60 -4.06
CA ALA A 31 19.59 -8.64 -4.96
C ALA A 31 18.47 -9.42 -5.68
N TRP A 32 17.23 -9.25 -5.21
CA TRP A 32 16.04 -9.95 -5.69
C TRP A 32 15.03 -9.01 -6.37
N ARG A 33 15.28 -7.70 -6.40
CA ARG A 33 14.42 -6.71 -7.08
C ARG A 33 14.56 -6.82 -8.60
N GLY A 34 13.57 -6.30 -9.33
CA GLY A 34 13.56 -6.31 -10.80
C GLY A 34 13.29 -7.68 -11.45
N LYS A 35 13.21 -8.76 -10.67
CA LYS A 35 13.02 -10.15 -11.15
C LYS A 35 11.56 -10.60 -11.21
N GLY A 36 10.60 -9.68 -11.10
CA GLY A 36 9.16 -10.00 -11.16
C GLY A 36 8.60 -10.74 -9.93
N LEU A 37 9.39 -10.95 -8.86
CA LEU A 37 8.98 -11.71 -7.67
C LEU A 37 7.77 -11.11 -6.94
N MET A 38 7.59 -9.78 -6.98
CA MET A 38 6.42 -9.13 -6.39
C MET A 38 5.11 -9.61 -7.05
N LYS A 39 5.11 -9.81 -8.37
CA LYS A 39 3.95 -10.36 -9.10
C LYS A 39 3.59 -11.75 -8.59
N LEU A 40 4.60 -12.59 -8.34
CA LEU A 40 4.42 -13.95 -7.85
C LEU A 40 3.89 -13.97 -6.40
N MET A 41 4.26 -13.00 -5.57
CA MET A 41 3.72 -12.86 -4.21
C MET A 41 2.29 -12.30 -4.20
N LEU A 42 1.97 -11.36 -5.10
CA LEU A 42 0.64 -10.76 -5.21
C LEU A 42 -0.42 -11.73 -5.72
N ALA A 43 -0.07 -12.64 -6.63
CA ALA A 43 -1.02 -13.61 -7.18
C ALA A 43 -1.77 -14.44 -6.10
N PRO A 44 -1.10 -15.17 -5.19
CA PRO A 44 -1.80 -15.89 -4.13
C PRO A 44 -2.51 -14.96 -3.14
N ALA A 45 -2.00 -13.74 -2.90
CA ALA A 45 -2.70 -12.76 -2.08
C ALA A 45 -4.03 -12.31 -2.71
N TYR A 46 -4.07 -12.12 -4.03
CA TYR A 46 -5.29 -11.80 -4.75
C TYR A 46 -6.30 -12.95 -4.75
N GLU A 47 -5.85 -14.20 -4.91
CA GLU A 47 -6.75 -15.35 -4.75
C GLU A 47 -7.34 -15.41 -3.34
N TRP A 48 -6.51 -15.17 -2.31
CA TRP A 48 -6.99 -15.12 -0.94
C TRP A 48 -8.02 -13.99 -0.75
N PHE A 49 -7.78 -12.79 -1.27
CA PHE A 49 -8.75 -11.70 -1.21
C PHE A 49 -10.07 -12.04 -1.92
N ARG A 50 -10.02 -12.60 -3.13
CA ARG A 50 -11.22 -13.02 -3.87
C ARG A 50 -12.00 -14.08 -3.10
N SER A 51 -11.32 -15.03 -2.46
CA SER A 51 -11.97 -16.03 -1.58
C SER A 51 -12.73 -15.43 -0.40
N LYS A 52 -12.42 -14.18 -0.02
CA LYS A 52 -13.10 -13.41 1.04
C LYS A 52 -14.14 -12.42 0.49
N GLY A 53 -14.45 -12.47 -0.80
CA GLY A 53 -15.38 -11.54 -1.45
C GLY A 53 -14.85 -10.11 -1.59
N ILE A 54 -13.52 -9.93 -1.51
CA ILE A 54 -12.89 -8.62 -1.62
C ILE A 54 -12.71 -8.24 -3.09
N THR A 55 -13.19 -7.06 -3.45
CA THR A 55 -13.11 -6.51 -4.81
C THR A 55 -12.13 -5.35 -4.94
N VAL A 56 -11.72 -4.75 -3.82
CA VAL A 56 -10.81 -3.61 -3.79
C VAL A 56 -9.63 -3.93 -2.88
N VAL A 57 -8.40 -3.68 -3.36
CA VAL A 57 -7.16 -3.78 -2.58
C VAL A 57 -6.47 -2.42 -2.60
N THR A 58 -6.03 -1.96 -1.42
CA THR A 58 -5.35 -0.67 -1.27
C THR A 58 -4.02 -0.84 -0.54
N LEU A 59 -3.16 0.16 -0.66
CA LEU A 59 -1.91 0.26 0.07
C LEU A 59 -1.58 1.74 0.33
N THR A 60 -0.59 1.99 1.17
CA THR A 60 -0.04 3.33 1.34
C THR A 60 1.42 3.30 0.94
N VAL A 61 1.83 4.28 0.14
CA VAL A 61 3.23 4.48 -0.25
C VAL A 61 3.62 5.91 0.06
N LEU A 62 4.81 6.10 0.64
CA LEU A 62 5.35 7.43 0.87
C LEU A 62 5.63 8.11 -0.47
N HIS A 63 5.21 9.36 -0.63
CA HIS A 63 5.46 10.15 -1.84
C HIS A 63 6.95 10.21 -2.23
N ARG A 64 7.85 10.17 -1.26
CA ARG A 64 9.31 10.19 -1.48
C ARG A 64 9.89 8.80 -1.81
N ASN A 65 9.10 7.74 -1.71
CA ASN A 65 9.50 6.39 -2.11
C ASN A 65 9.17 6.17 -3.60
N TRP A 66 9.95 6.82 -4.47
CA TRP A 66 9.76 6.76 -5.92
C TRP A 66 9.83 5.33 -6.46
N LEU A 67 10.80 4.55 -5.99
CA LEU A 67 10.96 3.15 -6.41
C LEU A 67 9.71 2.32 -6.05
N GLY A 68 9.22 2.45 -4.82
CA GLY A 68 8.00 1.77 -4.38
C GLY A 68 6.78 2.23 -5.18
N SER A 69 6.62 3.53 -5.36
CA SER A 69 5.49 4.12 -6.10
C SER A 69 5.43 3.60 -7.54
N THR A 70 6.55 3.66 -8.28
CA THR A 70 6.64 3.13 -9.64
C THR A 70 6.40 1.61 -9.70
N ALA A 71 6.84 0.85 -8.70
CA ALA A 71 6.58 -0.59 -8.66
C ALA A 71 5.08 -0.89 -8.53
N TRP A 72 4.34 -0.12 -7.72
CA TRP A 72 2.90 -0.32 -7.55
C TRP A 72 2.08 0.04 -8.79
N TYR A 73 2.43 1.13 -9.49
CA TYR A 73 1.79 1.44 -10.78
C TYR A 73 1.96 0.31 -11.80
N LYS A 74 3.15 -0.32 -11.87
CA LYS A 74 3.40 -1.48 -12.76
C LYS A 74 2.55 -2.71 -12.40
N HIS A 75 2.02 -2.77 -11.18
CA HIS A 75 1.12 -3.82 -10.71
C HIS A 75 -0.37 -3.43 -10.79
N GLY A 76 -0.69 -2.31 -11.44
CA GLY A 76 -2.07 -1.85 -11.67
C GLY A 76 -2.70 -1.11 -10.50
N PHE A 77 -1.92 -0.71 -9.50
CA PHE A 77 -2.42 0.22 -8.48
C PHE A 77 -2.45 1.64 -9.05
N GLU A 78 -3.43 2.42 -8.62
CA GLU A 78 -3.62 3.82 -9.00
C GLU A 78 -3.75 4.69 -7.73
N ASP A 79 -3.58 5.99 -7.90
CA ASP A 79 -3.76 6.94 -6.79
C ASP A 79 -5.23 7.03 -6.39
N PHE A 80 -5.49 6.91 -5.09
CA PHE A 80 -6.85 7.01 -4.52
C PHE A 80 -6.98 8.14 -3.50
N SER A 81 -5.96 8.34 -2.66
CA SER A 81 -5.97 9.34 -1.59
C SER A 81 -4.57 9.87 -1.34
N HIS A 82 -4.46 11.14 -0.97
CA HIS A 82 -3.19 11.78 -0.64
C HIS A 82 -3.19 12.27 0.81
N GLU A 83 -2.19 11.84 1.57
CA GLU A 83 -1.86 12.45 2.86
C GLU A 83 -0.84 13.58 2.63
N ARG A 84 -1.15 14.77 3.15
CA ARG A 84 -0.27 15.95 3.09
C ARG A 84 0.24 16.25 4.49
N ARG A 85 1.56 16.41 4.62
CA ARG A 85 2.23 16.70 5.90
C ARG A 85 2.86 18.08 5.84
N ILE A 86 2.65 18.87 6.89
CA ILE A 86 3.42 20.07 7.22
C ILE A 86 4.03 19.89 8.61
N GLU A 87 5.24 20.38 8.80
CA GLU A 87 5.85 20.48 10.13
C GLU A 87 5.43 21.81 10.75
N ILE A 88 4.72 21.76 11.87
CA ILE A 88 4.46 22.94 12.69
C ILE A 88 5.59 23.05 13.72
N GLY A 89 6.40 24.10 13.61
CA GLY A 89 7.41 24.42 14.61
C GLY A 89 6.76 24.78 15.97
N PRO A 90 7.55 24.86 17.05
CA PRO A 90 7.04 25.34 18.33
C PRO A 90 6.51 26.77 18.19
N GLN A 91 5.36 27.04 18.80
CA GLN A 91 4.79 28.38 18.89
C GLN A 91 5.71 29.21 19.80
N ALA A 92 6.30 30.31 19.31
CA ALA A 92 7.01 31.24 20.19
C ALA A 92 6.00 31.80 21.22
N PRO A 93 6.38 31.93 22.51
CA PRO A 93 5.51 32.58 23.48
C PRO A 93 5.17 33.98 22.98
N LYS A 94 3.88 34.36 23.05
CA LYS A 94 3.49 35.76 22.83
C LYS A 94 4.15 36.61 23.92
N ALA A 95 4.91 37.63 23.50
CA ALA A 95 5.46 38.66 24.39
C ALA A 95 4.34 39.50 25.02
#